data_AF-A0A7Z7IY10-F1
#
_entry.id   AF-A0A7Z7IY10-F1
#
_cell.length_a   1.000
_cell.length_b   1.000
_cell.length_c   1.000
_cell.angle_alpha   90.00
_cell.angle_beta   90.00
_cell.angle_gamma   90.00
#
_symmetry.space_group_name_H-M   'P 1'
#
loop_
_entity.id
_entity.type
_entity.pdbx_description
1 polymer ?
#
loop_
_entity_poly.entity_id
_entity_poly.type
_entity_poly.pdbx_seq_one_letter_code
_entity_poly.pdbx_strand_id
1 'polypeptide(L)' 'MNAPAPERKAVVTVPQMTPDQFKAEIQRKGWTFKAVAERWGVSPNWVSKLARNNNRALHWDDAVRGLPMLG' A
#
# COMPACT_ATOMS: atom_id res chain seq x y z
N MET A 1 -30.26 16.28 -27.09
CA MET A 1 -29.88 17.21 -26.01
C MET A 1 -30.04 16.49 -24.69
N ASN A 2 -28.97 16.33 -23.91
CA ASN A 2 -29.02 16.10 -22.47
C ASN A 2 -27.69 16.57 -21.86
N ALA A 3 -27.80 17.35 -20.78
CA ALA A 3 -26.78 18.19 -20.13
C ALA A 3 -25.62 17.39 -19.47
N PRO A 4 -24.47 18.04 -19.17
CA PRO A 4 -23.31 17.37 -18.59
C PRO A 4 -23.53 17.05 -17.09
N ALA A 5 -23.21 15.83 -16.69
CA ALA A 5 -23.21 15.39 -15.29
C ALA A 5 -21.84 15.69 -14.62
N PRO A 6 -21.82 15.86 -13.29
CA PRO A 6 -21.03 16.88 -12.61
C PRO A 6 -19.55 16.51 -12.46
N GLU A 7 -18.73 17.55 -12.36
CA GLU A 7 -17.31 17.54 -11.99
C GLU A 7 -17.09 16.66 -10.74
N ARG A 8 -16.66 15.40 -10.95
CA ARG A 8 -16.20 14.56 -9.85
C ARG A 8 -14.88 15.14 -9.36
N LYS A 9 -14.94 15.81 -8.20
CA LYS A 9 -13.81 16.26 -7.39
C LYS A 9 -12.61 15.33 -7.59
N ALA A 10 -11.48 15.88 -8.00
CA ALA A 10 -10.24 15.15 -8.22
C ALA A 10 -10.01 14.14 -7.09
N VAL A 11 -10.24 12.86 -7.38
CA VAL A 11 -9.82 11.77 -6.50
C VAL A 11 -8.32 11.92 -6.44
N VAL A 12 -7.76 12.17 -5.25
CA VAL A 12 -6.31 12.13 -5.04
C VAL A 12 -5.88 10.73 -5.47
N THR A 13 -5.41 10.60 -6.71
CA THR A 13 -4.88 9.35 -7.23
C THR A 13 -3.54 9.17 -6.54
N VAL A 14 -3.57 8.66 -5.31
CA VAL A 14 -2.38 8.06 -4.71
C VAL A 14 -1.95 6.97 -5.69
N PRO A 15 -0.84 7.13 -6.41
CA PRO A 15 -0.44 6.13 -7.38
C PRO A 15 -0.28 4.82 -6.61
N GLN A 16 -0.78 3.71 -7.18
CA GLN A 16 -0.41 2.39 -6.68
C GLN A 16 1.12 2.37 -6.58
N MET A 17 1.64 2.09 -5.39
CA MET A 17 3.08 2.02 -5.22
C MET A 17 3.59 0.94 -6.19
N THR A 18 4.76 1.12 -6.77
CA THR A 18 5.40 -0.02 -7.42
C THR A 18 5.79 -1.04 -6.34
N PRO A 19 6.01 -2.31 -6.71
CA PRO A 19 6.62 -3.30 -5.82
C PRO A 19 7.84 -2.78 -5.09
N ASP A 20 8.67 -1.97 -5.76
CA ASP A 20 9.86 -1.39 -5.18
C ASP A 20 9.54 -0.32 -4.12
N GLN A 21 8.65 0.62 -4.46
CA GLN A 21 8.18 1.65 -3.52
C GLN A 21 7.55 1.05 -2.25
N PHE A 22 6.79 -0.04 -2.37
CA PHE A 22 6.20 -0.72 -1.22
C PHE A 22 7.25 -1.24 -0.25
N LYS A 23 8.31 -1.86 -0.77
CA LYS A 23 9.41 -2.38 0.05
C LYS A 23 10.21 -1.22 0.66
N ALA A 24 10.46 -0.19 -0.14
CA ALA A 24 11.17 1.00 0.31
C ALA A 24 10.43 1.69 1.47
N GLU A 25 9.10 1.84 1.41
CA GLU A 25 8.34 2.46 2.51
C GLU A 25 8.35 1.62 3.79
N ILE A 26 8.22 0.29 3.67
CA ILE A 26 8.35 -0.63 4.81
C ILE A 26 9.73 -0.49 5.47
N GLN A 27 10.80 -0.53 4.67
CA GLN A 27 12.17 -0.39 5.17
C GLN A 27 12.45 1.01 5.73
N ARG A 28 11.95 2.07 5.09
CA ARG A 28 12.10 3.47 5.51
C ARG A 28 11.52 3.71 6.89
N LYS A 29 10.44 3.00 7.23
CA LYS A 29 9.80 3.07 8.56
C LYS A 29 10.46 2.14 9.59
N GLY A 30 11.51 1.40 9.22
CA GLY A 30 12.20 0.44 10.08
C GLY A 30 11.51 -0.92 10.20
N TRP A 31 10.47 -1.17 9.40
CA TRP A 31 9.74 -2.43 9.44
C TRP A 31 10.40 -3.49 8.56
N THR A 32 10.21 -4.75 8.94
CA THR A 32 10.54 -5.91 8.10
C THR A 32 9.26 -6.59 7.63
N PHE A 33 9.29 -7.35 6.54
CA PHE A 33 8.10 -8.12 6.12
C PHE A 33 7.62 -9.10 7.19
N LYS A 34 8.54 -9.61 8.03
CA LYS A 34 8.19 -10.44 9.19
C LYS A 34 7.40 -9.64 10.23
N ALA A 35 7.91 -8.48 10.65
CA ALA A 35 7.23 -7.63 11.62
C ALA A 35 5.87 -7.12 11.12
N VAL A 36 5.78 -6.78 9.83
CA VAL A 36 4.52 -6.41 9.17
C VAL A 36 3.54 -7.58 9.16
N ALA A 37 4.02 -8.78 8.83
CA ALA A 37 3.22 -9.99 8.85
C ALA A 37 2.68 -10.33 10.24
N GLU A 38 3.53 -10.22 11.28
CA GLU A 38 3.14 -10.38 12.68
C GLU A 38 2.07 -9.35 13.08
N ARG A 39 2.26 -8.08 12.69
CA ARG A 39 1.29 -7.01 12.98
C ARG A 39 -0.07 -7.21 12.31
N TRP A 40 -0.08 -7.72 11.09
CA TRP A 40 -1.31 -7.93 10.32
C TRP A 40 -1.91 -9.34 10.51
N GLY A 41 -1.26 -10.22 11.28
CA GLY A 41 -1.73 -11.60 11.49
C GLY A 41 -1.68 -12.48 10.24
N VAL A 42 -0.77 -12.18 9.31
CA VAL A 42 -0.61 -12.90 8.03
C VAL A 42 0.74 -13.60 7.97
N SER A 43 0.97 -14.45 6.97
CA SER A 43 2.27 -15.09 6.80
C SER A 43 3.31 -14.15 6.16
N PRO A 44 4.59 -14.21 6.57
CA PRO A 44 5.66 -13.42 5.95
C PRO A 44 5.83 -13.68 4.45
N ASN A 45 5.59 -14.93 4.03
CA ASN A 45 5.65 -15.31 2.63
C ASN A 45 4.51 -14.68 1.81
N TRP A 46 3.33 -14.51 2.41
CA TRP A 46 2.22 -13.81 1.79
C TRP A 46 2.50 -12.31 1.64
N VAL A 47 3.11 -11.67 2.63
CA VAL A 47 3.59 -10.26 2.51
C VAL A 47 4.64 -10.12 1.41
N SER A 48 5.57 -11.08 1.28
CA SER A 48 6.56 -11.09 0.19
C SER A 48 5.91 -11.22 -1.19
N LYS A 49 4.91 -12.11 -1.33
CA LYS A 49 4.10 -12.22 -2.55
C LYS A 49 3.33 -10.94 -2.85
N LEU A 50 2.72 -10.34 -1.82
CA LEU A 50 1.98 -9.09 -1.92
C LEU A 50 2.89 -7.94 -2.39
N ALA A 51 4.09 -7.82 -1.81
CA ALA A 51 5.08 -6.81 -2.18
C ALA A 51 5.60 -6.96 -3.61
N ARG A 52 5.52 -8.17 -4.21
CA ARG A 52 5.88 -8.43 -5.61
C ARG A 52 4.69 -8.29 -6.57
N ASN A 53 3.46 -8.30 -6.05
CA ASN A 53 2.25 -8.19 -6.86
C ASN A 53 2.03 -6.73 -7.28
N ASN A 54 2.03 -6.49 -8.59
CA ASN A 54 1.69 -5.18 -9.17
C ASN A 54 0.18 -4.90 -9.16
N ASN A 55 -0.64 -5.95 -9.12
CA ASN A 55 -2.11 -5.86 -9.08
C ASN A 55 -2.63 -6.07 -7.65
N ARG A 56 -1.96 -5.46 -6.66
CA ARG A 56 -2.37 -5.54 -5.26
C ARG A 56 -3.42 -4.49 -4.95
N ALA A 57 -4.36 -4.80 -4.07
CA ALA A 57 -5.39 -3.84 -3.70
C ALA A 57 -4.80 -2.63 -2.95
N LEU A 58 -5.32 -1.44 -3.24
CA LEU A 58 -4.87 -0.15 -2.67
C LEU A 58 -4.85 -0.12 -1.14
N HIS A 59 -5.76 -0.84 -0.47
CA HIS A 59 -5.79 -0.90 0.99
C HIS A 59 -4.50 -1.45 1.61
N TRP A 60 -3.71 -2.24 0.87
CA TRP A 60 -2.40 -2.69 1.33
C TRP A 60 -1.36 -1.59 1.28
N ASP A 61 -1.39 -0.73 0.26
CA ASP A 61 -0.52 0.44 0.19
C ASP A 61 -0.85 1.40 1.34
N ASP A 62 -2.14 1.60 1.65
CA ASP A 62 -2.58 2.40 2.79
C ASP A 62 -2.20 1.76 4.14
N ALA A 63 -2.26 0.43 4.25
CA ALA A 63 -1.80 -0.28 5.43
C ALA A 63 -0.29 -0.06 5.68
N VAL A 64 0.54 -0.04 4.62
CA VAL A 64 1.97 0.29 4.73
C VAL A 64 2.19 1.75 5.10
N ARG A 65 1.44 2.68 4.48
CA ARG A 65 1.53 4.12 4.81
C ARG A 65 1.18 4.38 6.28
N GLY A 66 0.19 3.65 6.79
CA GLY A 66 -0.27 3.70 8.18
C GLY A 66 0.65 3.01 9.20
N LEU A 67 1.73 2.34 8.77
CA LEU A 67 2.71 1.80 9.71
C LEU A 67 3.39 2.95 10.49
N PRO A 68 3.50 2.87 11.82
CA PRO A 68 4.23 3.87 12.59
C PRO A 68 5.73 3.81 12.27
N MET A 69 6.48 4.89 12.47
CA MET A 69 7.95 4.83 12.34
C MET A 69 8.53 4.17 13.59
N LEU A 70 9.32 3.11 13.43
CA LEU A 70 10.02 2.43 14.53
C LEU A 70 11.34 3.12 14.91
N GLY A 71 11.37 4.47 14.80
CA GLY A 71 12.57 5.29 14.98
C GLY A 71 13.33 5.02 16.26
#